data_AF-A0A834DXW1-F1
#
_entry.id   AF-A0A834DXW1-F1
#
_cell.length_a   1.000
_cell.length_b   1.000
_cell.length_c   1.000
_cell.angle_alpha   90.00
_cell.angle_beta   90.00
_cell.angle_gamma   90.00
#
_symmetry.space_group_name_H-M   'P 1'
#
loop_
_entity.id
_entity.type
_entity.pdbx_description
1 polymer ?
#
loop_
_entity_poly.entity_id
_entity_poly.type
_entity_poly.pdbx_seq_one_letter_code
_entity_poly.pdbx_strand_id
1 'polypeptide(L)'
;MHSSNFSSSNGSTEDLFRDSIDSCDNDITEKVSFLEKKVTELENDSLTNGDLKSKLKQENTQLVHRVHELEEMVKDQETTAEQALEEEARRHREAYSKLEREKSTEIELLHTRVQQLEEENTELRTTVTRLKSQTEKLDEERQRMSDRLEDTSLRLKDEMDLYKRMMDKLRQNRLEFQKEREATQELIEDLRKELEHLQMYKLDCERPGRGRSSSSGLGEFSARAREVELEHEIKRLKQLMEALKEQEEINFRLRQYMDKIILAILDHNPSILEIKH
;
A
#
# COMPACT_ATOMS: atom_id res chain seq x y z
N MET A 1 -124.54 -18.98 93.15
CA MET A 1 -125.36 -18.92 94.38
C MET A 1 -126.34 -17.77 94.23
N HIS A 2 -127.60 -18.05 94.57
CA HIS A 2 -128.75 -17.13 94.68
C HIS A 2 -128.39 -15.84 95.45
N SER A 3 -129.01 -14.67 95.25
CA SER A 3 -130.44 -14.35 95.48
C SER A 3 -130.67 -12.87 95.09
N SER A 4 -131.49 -12.58 94.07
CA SER A 4 -132.88 -12.09 94.18
C SER A 4 -133.09 -10.79 94.99
N ASN A 5 -133.62 -9.77 94.32
CA ASN A 5 -134.87 -9.15 94.77
C ASN A 5 -135.66 -8.61 93.58
N PHE A 6 -136.85 -9.18 93.44
CA PHE A 6 -137.92 -8.74 92.56
C PHE A 6 -138.43 -7.36 93.01
N SER A 7 -138.80 -6.52 92.04
CA SER A 7 -140.05 -5.79 92.12
C SER A 7 -140.51 -5.43 90.70
N SER A 8 -141.68 -5.97 90.38
CA SER A 8 -142.40 -5.86 89.12
C SER A 8 -142.99 -4.45 88.95
N SER A 9 -142.99 -3.93 87.72
CA SER A 9 -144.16 -3.21 87.19
C SER A 9 -144.05 -3.02 85.67
N ASN A 10 -144.91 -3.75 84.97
CA ASN A 10 -145.49 -3.53 83.64
C ASN A 10 -144.82 -2.58 82.62
N GLY A 11 -144.55 -3.19 81.46
CA GLY A 11 -145.22 -2.80 80.22
C GLY A 11 -144.36 -2.05 79.21
N SER A 12 -144.10 -2.65 78.06
CA SER A 12 -144.36 -2.06 76.73
C SER A 12 -143.75 -2.96 75.66
N THR A 13 -144.53 -3.29 74.63
CA THR A 13 -144.18 -4.16 73.49
C THR A 13 -143.30 -3.45 72.45
N GLU A 14 -142.32 -2.66 72.89
CA GLU A 14 -141.51 -1.76 72.05
C GLU A 14 -140.05 -2.24 71.87
N ASP A 15 -139.68 -3.41 72.42
CA ASP A 15 -138.28 -3.84 72.52
C ASP A 15 -137.80 -4.72 71.34
N LEU A 16 -138.71 -5.37 70.59
CA LEU A 16 -138.31 -6.31 69.53
C LEU A 16 -137.96 -5.66 68.19
N PHE A 17 -138.37 -4.40 67.97
CA PHE A 17 -137.93 -3.60 66.81
C PHE A 17 -136.73 -2.71 67.16
N ARG A 18 -136.47 -2.46 68.45
CA ARG A 18 -135.38 -1.60 68.91
C ARG A 18 -134.03 -2.32 68.88
N ASP A 19 -133.95 -3.60 69.23
CA ASP A 19 -132.71 -4.38 69.16
C ASP A 19 -132.18 -4.61 67.72
N SER A 20 -133.07 -4.71 66.73
CA SER A 20 -132.67 -4.85 65.32
C SER A 20 -132.25 -3.53 64.68
N ILE A 21 -132.69 -2.40 65.25
CA ILE A 21 -132.33 -1.03 64.83
C ILE A 21 -131.07 -0.56 65.57
N ASP A 22 -130.95 -0.81 66.87
CA ASP A 22 -129.75 -0.49 67.66
C ASP A 22 -128.55 -1.36 67.25
N SER A 23 -128.76 -2.62 66.85
CA SER A 23 -127.67 -3.45 66.30
C SER A 23 -127.20 -2.97 64.93
N CYS A 24 -128.08 -2.40 64.10
CA CYS A 24 -127.66 -1.81 62.85
C CYS A 24 -127.02 -0.42 63.05
N ASP A 25 -127.48 0.36 64.03
CA ASP A 25 -126.88 1.64 64.39
C ASP A 25 -125.49 1.48 65.05
N ASN A 26 -125.27 0.43 65.86
CA ASN A 26 -123.94 0.11 66.39
C ASN A 26 -122.97 -0.35 65.28
N ASP A 27 -123.40 -1.21 64.34
CA ASP A 27 -122.58 -1.64 63.20
C ASP A 27 -122.26 -0.46 62.25
N ILE A 28 -123.21 0.46 62.06
CA ILE A 28 -123.00 1.70 61.33
C ILE A 28 -122.01 2.61 62.08
N THR A 29 -122.14 2.77 63.38
CA THR A 29 -121.24 3.60 64.21
C THR A 29 -119.82 3.04 64.23
N GLU A 30 -119.66 1.72 64.31
CA GLU A 30 -118.36 1.04 64.28
C GLU A 30 -117.73 1.14 62.87
N LYS A 31 -118.52 1.02 61.80
CA LYS A 31 -118.08 1.28 60.42
C LYS A 31 -117.70 2.74 60.18
N VAL A 32 -118.45 3.69 60.75
CA VAL A 32 -118.12 5.13 60.68
C VAL A 32 -116.83 5.41 61.42
N SER A 33 -116.66 4.90 62.65
CA SER A 33 -115.42 5.06 63.41
C SER A 33 -114.21 4.41 62.72
N PHE A 34 -114.41 3.23 62.11
CA PHE A 34 -113.40 2.59 61.28
C PHE A 34 -113.04 3.42 60.05
N LEU A 35 -114.04 3.99 59.36
CA LEU A 35 -113.82 4.89 58.23
C LEU A 35 -113.11 6.18 58.63
N GLU A 36 -113.49 6.80 59.75
CA GLU A 36 -112.81 7.98 60.31
C GLU A 36 -111.35 7.67 60.62
N LYS A 37 -111.08 6.55 61.30
CA LYS A 37 -109.70 6.12 61.56
C LYS A 37 -108.94 5.91 60.26
N LYS A 38 -109.55 5.24 59.27
CA LYS A 38 -108.93 5.05 57.96
C LYS A 38 -108.68 6.36 57.21
N VAL A 39 -109.58 7.33 57.34
CA VAL A 39 -109.41 8.68 56.79
C VAL A 39 -108.25 9.38 57.47
N THR A 40 -108.15 9.33 58.81
CA THR A 40 -107.01 9.92 59.53
C THR A 40 -105.68 9.25 59.19
N GLU A 41 -105.66 7.92 59.00
CA GLU A 41 -104.47 7.19 58.54
C GLU A 41 -104.09 7.61 57.11
N LEU A 42 -105.05 7.71 56.19
CA LEU A 42 -104.82 8.19 54.83
C LEU A 42 -104.37 9.66 54.77
N GLU A 43 -104.88 10.51 55.65
CA GLU A 43 -104.45 11.91 55.78
C GLU A 43 -103.01 12.00 56.28
N ASN A 44 -102.65 11.19 57.29
CA ASN A 44 -101.28 11.10 57.78
C ASN A 44 -100.32 10.51 56.73
N ASP A 45 -100.73 9.46 56.01
CA ASP A 45 -99.97 8.90 54.90
C ASP A 45 -99.81 9.91 53.75
N SER A 46 -100.85 10.70 53.46
CA SER A 46 -100.79 11.77 52.47
C SER A 46 -99.79 12.86 52.85
N LEU A 47 -99.78 13.28 54.12
CA LEU A 47 -98.83 14.25 54.66
C LEU A 47 -97.38 13.74 54.60
N THR A 48 -97.13 12.54 55.13
CA THR A 48 -95.78 11.93 55.14
C THR A 48 -95.25 11.66 53.74
N ASN A 49 -96.12 11.24 52.80
CA ASN A 49 -95.76 11.08 51.40
C ASN A 49 -95.47 12.43 50.71
N GLY A 50 -96.20 13.50 51.10
CA GLY A 50 -95.92 14.87 50.67
C GLY A 50 -94.52 15.35 51.09
N ASP A 51 -94.15 15.11 52.35
CA ASP A 51 -92.82 15.45 52.89
C ASP A 51 -91.71 14.64 52.23
N LEU A 52 -91.92 13.33 52.03
CA LEU A 52 -90.98 12.46 51.33
C LEU A 52 -90.78 12.94 49.89
N LYS A 53 -91.86 13.27 49.18
CA LYS A 53 -91.82 13.82 47.82
C LYS A 53 -91.04 15.14 47.76
N SER A 54 -91.21 16.01 48.76
CA SER A 54 -90.46 17.27 48.87
C SER A 54 -88.96 17.03 49.07
N LYS A 55 -88.59 16.13 49.98
CA LYS A 55 -87.19 15.74 50.22
C LYS A 55 -86.54 15.13 49.00
N LEU A 56 -87.20 14.17 48.34
CA LEU A 56 -86.71 13.56 47.10
C LEU A 56 -86.54 14.60 45.99
N LYS A 57 -87.44 15.59 45.89
CA LYS A 57 -87.32 16.68 44.93
C LYS A 57 -86.08 17.55 45.22
N GLN A 58 -85.84 17.89 46.49
CA GLN A 58 -84.66 18.64 46.90
C GLN A 58 -83.36 17.87 46.63
N GLU A 59 -83.30 16.61 47.01
CA GLU A 59 -82.14 15.74 46.75
C GLU A 59 -81.89 15.58 45.24
N ASN A 60 -82.95 15.39 44.44
CA ASN A 60 -82.83 15.34 42.99
C ASN A 60 -82.27 16.64 42.41
N THR A 61 -82.75 17.81 42.87
CA THR A 61 -82.16 19.09 42.42
C THR A 61 -80.68 19.22 42.78
N GLN A 62 -80.25 18.77 43.97
CA GLN A 62 -78.84 18.78 44.37
C GLN A 62 -78.00 17.82 43.52
N LEU A 63 -78.50 16.61 43.26
CA LEU A 63 -77.84 15.66 42.38
C LEU A 63 -77.71 16.20 40.96
N VAL A 64 -78.74 16.85 40.43
CA VAL A 64 -78.70 17.50 39.11
C VAL A 64 -77.62 18.58 39.08
N HIS A 65 -77.56 19.48 40.08
CA HIS A 65 -76.48 20.48 40.15
C HIS A 65 -75.10 19.82 40.23
N ARG A 66 -74.97 18.77 41.04
CA ARG A 66 -73.70 18.04 41.18
C ARG A 66 -73.26 17.37 39.88
N VAL A 67 -74.20 16.83 39.10
CA VAL A 67 -73.92 16.27 37.77
C VAL A 67 -73.43 17.36 36.82
N HIS A 68 -74.10 18.52 36.77
CA HIS A 68 -73.67 19.63 35.91
C HIS A 68 -72.27 20.14 36.27
N GLU A 69 -71.96 20.28 37.57
CA GLU A 69 -70.61 20.66 38.03
C GLU A 69 -69.55 19.63 37.58
N LEU A 70 -69.85 18.34 37.72
CA LEU A 70 -68.93 17.27 37.30
C LEU A 70 -68.76 17.25 35.77
N GLU A 71 -69.82 17.49 35.01
CA GLU A 71 -69.76 17.60 33.54
C GLU A 71 -68.93 18.79 33.08
N GLU A 72 -69.05 19.96 33.73
CA GLU A 72 -68.19 21.11 33.43
C GLU A 72 -66.74 20.82 33.81
N MET A 73 -66.48 20.24 34.99
CA MET A 73 -65.13 19.84 35.38
C MET A 73 -64.48 18.86 34.39
N VAL A 74 -65.24 17.88 33.89
CA VAL A 74 -64.74 16.93 32.89
C VAL A 74 -64.43 17.64 31.58
N LYS A 75 -65.30 18.53 31.09
CA LYS A 75 -65.04 19.32 29.87
C LYS A 75 -63.81 20.21 30.01
N ASP A 76 -63.65 20.89 31.15
CA ASP A 76 -62.46 21.70 31.41
C ASP A 76 -61.19 20.84 31.47
N GLN A 77 -61.29 19.65 32.06
CA GLN A 77 -60.18 18.69 32.09
C GLN A 77 -59.85 18.14 30.70
N GLU A 78 -60.85 17.85 29.87
CA GLU A 78 -60.67 17.40 28.48
C GLU A 78 -59.99 18.49 27.64
N THR A 79 -60.48 19.73 27.70
CA THR A 79 -59.89 20.85 26.95
C THR A 79 -58.46 21.17 27.38
N THR A 80 -58.17 21.13 28.69
CA THR A 80 -56.80 21.34 29.19
C THR A 80 -55.86 20.20 28.79
N ALA A 81 -56.33 18.95 28.80
CA ALA A 81 -55.56 17.81 28.33
C ALA A 81 -55.29 17.86 26.82
N GLU A 82 -56.29 18.25 26.01
CA GLU A 82 -56.13 18.45 24.57
C GLU A 82 -55.11 19.54 24.25
N GLN A 83 -55.19 20.69 24.93
CA GLN A 83 -54.23 21.79 24.76
C GLN A 83 -52.80 21.35 25.14
N ALA A 84 -52.64 20.63 26.26
CA ALA A 84 -51.33 20.12 26.68
C ALA A 84 -50.74 19.14 25.65
N LEU A 85 -51.58 18.25 25.09
CA LEU A 85 -51.17 17.31 24.05
C LEU A 85 -50.77 18.04 22.76
N GLU A 86 -51.53 19.06 22.35
CA GLU A 86 -51.22 19.85 21.16
C GLU A 86 -49.91 20.64 21.33
N GLU A 87 -49.68 21.22 22.51
CA GLU A 87 -48.43 21.91 22.83
C GLU A 87 -47.22 20.97 22.79
N GLU A 88 -47.32 19.77 23.38
CA GLU A 88 -46.25 18.78 23.31
C GLU A 88 -46.03 18.27 21.88
N ALA A 89 -47.09 18.02 21.11
CA ALA A 89 -46.97 17.66 19.71
C ALA A 89 -46.32 18.78 18.87
N ARG A 90 -46.57 20.05 19.20
CA ARG A 90 -45.89 21.20 18.58
C ARG A 90 -44.41 21.24 18.96
N ARG A 91 -44.07 21.10 20.24
CA ARG A 91 -42.68 21.07 20.74
C ARG A 91 -41.87 19.94 20.10
N HIS A 92 -42.44 18.74 20.03
CA HIS A 92 -41.80 17.59 19.38
C HIS A 92 -41.56 17.84 17.88
N ARG A 93 -42.54 18.40 17.15
CA ARG A 93 -42.35 18.77 15.74
C ARG A 93 -41.23 19.78 15.54
N GLU A 94 -41.19 20.83 16.36
CA GLU A 94 -40.15 21.86 16.28
C GLU A 94 -38.75 21.31 16.60
N ALA A 95 -38.63 20.49 17.65
CA ALA A 95 -37.38 19.85 18.02
C ALA A 95 -36.89 18.89 16.92
N TYR A 96 -37.79 18.10 16.34
CA TYR A 96 -37.48 17.20 15.24
C TYR A 96 -36.99 17.97 14.00
N SER A 97 -37.72 19.00 13.58
CA SER A 97 -37.31 19.84 12.44
C SER A 97 -36.01 20.59 12.69
N LYS A 98 -35.68 20.94 13.95
CA LYS A 98 -34.38 21.53 14.29
C LYS A 98 -33.26 20.49 14.11
N LEU A 99 -33.43 19.30 14.66
CA LEU A 99 -32.47 18.20 14.52
C LEU A 99 -32.25 17.80 13.05
N GLU A 100 -33.31 17.78 12.26
CA GLU A 100 -33.24 17.47 10.82
C GLU A 100 -32.39 18.50 10.08
N ARG A 101 -32.56 19.80 10.36
CA ARG A 101 -31.73 20.87 9.79
C ARG A 101 -30.28 20.80 10.26
N GLU A 102 -30.04 20.51 11.53
CA GLU A 102 -28.69 20.35 12.06
C GLU A 102 -27.97 19.20 11.35
N LYS A 103 -28.63 18.03 11.22
CA LYS A 103 -28.11 16.89 10.47
C LYS A 103 -27.87 17.22 9.00
N SER A 104 -28.77 17.94 8.32
CA SER A 104 -28.57 18.30 6.93
C SER A 104 -27.34 19.21 6.76
N THR A 105 -27.16 20.19 7.65
CA THR A 105 -25.96 21.05 7.63
C THR A 105 -24.67 20.28 7.93
N GLU A 106 -24.71 19.31 8.85
CA GLU A 106 -23.55 18.46 9.14
C GLU A 106 -23.18 17.58 7.94
N ILE A 107 -24.18 17.01 7.26
CA ILE A 107 -23.98 16.22 6.03
C ILE A 107 -23.35 17.10 4.94
N GLU A 108 -23.84 18.32 4.74
CA GLU A 108 -23.27 19.26 3.76
C GLU A 108 -21.81 19.61 4.07
N LEU A 109 -21.49 19.91 5.34
CA LEU A 109 -20.12 20.20 5.77
C LEU A 109 -19.19 19.01 5.54
N LEU A 110 -19.62 17.80 5.92
CA LEU A 110 -18.85 16.58 5.68
C LEU A 110 -18.68 16.31 4.18
N HIS A 111 -19.71 16.54 3.38
CA HIS A 111 -19.65 16.39 1.93
C HIS A 111 -18.62 17.33 1.30
N THR A 112 -18.64 18.62 1.65
CA THR A 112 -17.64 19.59 1.18
C THR A 112 -16.23 19.21 1.64
N ARG A 113 -16.07 18.71 2.87
CA ARG A 113 -14.76 18.29 3.38
C ARG A 113 -14.22 17.08 2.61
N VAL A 114 -15.07 16.11 2.29
CA VAL A 114 -14.69 14.96 1.47
C VAL A 114 -14.26 15.41 0.07
N GLN A 115 -15.04 16.28 -0.57
CA GLN A 115 -14.70 16.79 -1.90
C GLN A 115 -13.33 17.50 -1.92
N GLN A 116 -13.05 18.36 -0.93
CA GLN A 116 -11.74 19.01 -0.81
C GLN A 116 -10.59 18.01 -0.67
N LEU A 117 -10.76 16.98 0.17
CA LEU A 117 -9.75 15.94 0.35
C LEU A 117 -9.54 15.10 -0.91
N GLU A 118 -10.60 14.86 -1.69
CA GLU A 118 -10.51 14.18 -2.97
C GLU A 118 -9.74 15.02 -4.00
N GLU A 119 -10.04 16.32 -4.10
CA GLU A 119 -9.32 17.27 -4.95
C GLU A 119 -7.83 17.32 -4.58
N GLU A 120 -7.49 17.53 -3.30
CA GLU A 120 -6.11 17.48 -2.80
C GLU A 120 -5.41 16.15 -3.13
N ASN A 121 -6.10 15.02 -3.00
CA ASN A 121 -5.55 13.71 -3.35
C ASN A 121 -5.27 13.59 -4.85
N THR A 122 -6.14 14.13 -5.71
CA THR A 122 -5.92 14.10 -7.17
C THR A 122 -4.72 14.97 -7.55
N GLU A 123 -4.57 16.15 -6.95
CA GLU A 123 -3.41 17.01 -7.13
C GLU A 123 -2.12 16.31 -6.68
N LEU A 124 -2.11 15.71 -5.49
CA LEU A 124 -0.96 14.93 -5.00
C LEU A 124 -0.62 13.76 -5.94
N ARG A 125 -1.62 13.04 -6.47
CA ARG A 125 -1.37 11.98 -7.46
C ARG A 125 -0.71 12.52 -8.72
N THR A 126 -1.14 13.66 -9.23
CA THR A 126 -0.56 14.27 -10.44
C THR A 126 0.87 14.80 -10.20
N THR A 127 1.15 15.35 -9.01
CA THR A 127 2.50 15.79 -8.67
C THR A 127 3.44 14.60 -8.52
N VAL A 128 2.98 13.49 -7.92
CA VAL A 128 3.76 12.25 -7.81
C VAL A 128 4.08 11.67 -9.19
N THR A 129 3.12 11.58 -10.11
CA THR A 129 3.40 11.06 -11.48
C THR A 129 4.38 11.96 -12.23
N ARG A 130 4.26 13.28 -12.11
CA ARG A 130 5.20 14.24 -12.68
C ARG A 130 6.62 14.07 -12.11
N LEU A 131 6.76 13.94 -10.80
CA LEU A 131 8.06 13.75 -10.14
C LEU A 131 8.70 12.40 -10.50
N LYS A 132 7.92 11.33 -10.65
CA LYS A 132 8.40 10.04 -11.15
C LYS A 132 9.01 10.17 -12.55
N SER A 133 8.28 10.79 -13.48
CA SER A 133 8.79 11.04 -14.84
C SER A 133 10.06 11.90 -14.82
N GLN A 134 10.14 12.90 -13.95
CA GLN A 134 11.34 13.72 -13.82
C GLN A 134 12.53 12.92 -13.27
N THR A 135 12.29 12.02 -12.32
CA THR A 135 13.31 11.13 -11.74
C THR A 135 13.86 10.17 -12.80
N GLU A 136 12.97 9.54 -13.58
CA GLU A 136 13.35 8.63 -14.69
C GLU A 136 14.24 9.34 -15.72
N LYS A 137 13.89 10.58 -16.12
CA LYS A 137 14.72 11.37 -17.04
C LYS A 137 16.11 11.66 -16.48
N LEU A 138 16.21 12.00 -15.20
CA LEU A 138 17.49 12.25 -14.55
C LEU A 138 18.32 10.97 -14.43
N ASP A 139 17.68 9.82 -14.19
CA ASP A 139 18.34 8.52 -14.17
C ASP A 139 18.90 8.15 -15.55
N GLU A 140 18.14 8.40 -16.63
CA GLU A 140 18.61 8.22 -18.01
C GLU A 140 19.79 9.14 -18.34
N GLU A 141 19.72 10.42 -17.97
CA GLU A 141 20.81 11.37 -18.18
C GLU A 141 22.07 10.98 -17.40
N ARG A 142 21.90 10.55 -16.14
CA ARG A 142 23.01 10.03 -15.33
C ARG A 142 23.66 8.82 -15.99
N GLN A 143 22.87 7.85 -16.47
CA GLN A 143 23.40 6.68 -17.14
C GLN A 143 24.18 7.07 -18.41
N ARG A 144 23.61 7.92 -19.26
CA ARG A 144 24.28 8.41 -20.47
C ARG A 144 25.60 9.11 -20.16
N MET A 145 25.66 9.90 -19.09
CA MET A 145 26.90 10.57 -18.67
C MET A 145 27.93 9.58 -18.09
N SER A 146 27.47 8.55 -17.37
CA SER A 146 28.31 7.47 -16.88
C SER A 146 28.96 6.69 -18.02
N ASP A 147 28.17 6.29 -19.03
CA ASP A 147 28.67 5.56 -20.20
C ASP A 147 29.73 6.38 -20.95
N ARG A 148 29.49 7.69 -21.14
CA ARG A 148 30.46 8.60 -21.77
C ARG A 148 31.74 8.76 -20.96
N LEU A 149 31.64 8.80 -19.64
CA LEU A 149 32.80 8.88 -18.77
C LEU A 149 33.62 7.58 -18.85
N GLU A 150 32.95 6.43 -18.91
CA GLU A 150 33.61 5.12 -19.07
C GLU A 150 34.34 5.03 -20.42
N ASP A 151 33.67 5.41 -21.52
CA ASP A 151 34.27 5.45 -22.85
C ASP A 151 35.53 6.31 -22.90
N THR A 152 35.47 7.53 -22.34
CA THR A 152 36.62 8.44 -22.34
C THR A 152 37.74 7.95 -21.41
N SER A 153 37.39 7.30 -20.29
CA SER A 153 38.35 6.69 -19.37
C SER A 153 39.08 5.50 -20.00
N LEU A 154 38.37 4.66 -20.76
CA LEU A 154 38.95 3.54 -21.52
C LEU A 154 39.90 4.04 -22.60
N ARG A 155 39.49 5.04 -23.39
CA ARG A 155 40.38 5.65 -24.41
C ARG A 155 41.64 6.23 -23.79
N LEU A 156 41.51 6.94 -22.67
CA LEU A 156 42.66 7.49 -21.95
C LEU A 156 43.60 6.38 -21.47
N LYS A 157 43.06 5.27 -20.96
CA LYS A 157 43.84 4.11 -20.53
C LYS A 157 44.62 3.49 -21.69
N ASP A 158 43.99 3.32 -22.84
CA ASP A 158 44.64 2.79 -24.04
C ASP A 158 45.81 3.69 -24.49
N GLU A 159 45.60 5.01 -24.50
CA GLU A 159 46.66 5.98 -24.78
C GLU A 159 47.79 5.88 -23.75
N MET A 160 47.48 5.85 -22.46
CA MET A 160 48.49 5.69 -21.39
C MET A 160 49.31 4.40 -21.55
N ASP A 161 48.67 3.30 -21.92
CA ASP A 161 49.36 2.04 -22.14
C ASP A 161 50.19 2.06 -23.43
N LEU A 162 49.75 2.77 -24.47
CA LEU A 162 50.57 3.04 -25.66
C LEU A 162 51.81 3.87 -25.31
N TYR A 163 51.66 4.96 -24.55
CA TYR A 163 52.77 5.79 -24.08
C TYR A 163 53.79 4.98 -23.29
N LYS A 164 53.33 4.11 -22.36
CA LYS A 164 54.23 3.21 -21.61
C LYS A 164 55.03 2.29 -22.55
N ARG A 165 54.35 1.62 -23.50
CA ARG A 165 55.02 0.75 -24.49
C ARG A 165 56.05 1.51 -25.32
N MET A 166 55.76 2.75 -25.72
CA MET A 166 56.72 3.59 -26.45
C MET A 166 57.93 3.96 -25.59
N MET A 167 57.71 4.31 -24.33
CA MET A 167 58.79 4.62 -23.39
C MET A 167 59.67 3.40 -23.11
N ASP A 168 59.09 2.22 -22.95
CA ASP A 168 59.83 0.98 -22.76
C ASP A 168 60.69 0.64 -23.99
N LYS A 169 60.13 0.80 -25.20
CA LYS A 169 60.89 0.63 -26.45
C LYS A 169 62.05 1.62 -26.56
N LEU A 170 61.84 2.89 -26.23
CA LEU A 170 62.90 3.90 -26.25
C LEU A 170 64.02 3.55 -25.25
N ARG A 171 63.65 3.09 -24.05
CA ARG A 171 64.60 2.62 -23.04
C ARG A 171 65.38 1.40 -23.53
N GLN A 172 64.71 0.42 -24.13
CA GLN A 172 65.35 -0.77 -24.69
C GLN A 172 66.35 -0.41 -25.79
N ASN A 173 65.94 0.45 -26.74
CA ASN A 173 66.82 0.88 -27.84
C ASN A 173 68.07 1.61 -27.33
N ARG A 174 67.94 2.46 -26.30
CA ARG A 174 69.10 3.10 -25.64
C ARG A 174 70.05 2.07 -25.04
N LEU A 175 69.54 1.02 -24.41
CA LEU A 175 70.36 -0.03 -23.81
C LEU A 175 71.04 -0.89 -24.89
N GLU A 176 70.33 -1.23 -25.96
CA GLU A 176 70.88 -1.97 -27.11
C GLU A 176 71.99 -1.18 -27.80
N PHE A 177 71.75 0.10 -28.09
CA PHE A 177 72.77 0.98 -28.66
C PHE A 177 74.01 1.09 -27.77
N GLN A 178 73.82 1.17 -26.45
CA GLN A 178 74.94 1.17 -25.49
C GLN A 178 75.73 -0.14 -25.55
N LYS A 179 75.06 -1.30 -25.58
CA LYS A 179 75.71 -2.62 -25.71
C LYS A 179 76.47 -2.77 -27.03
N GLU A 180 75.88 -2.36 -28.14
CA GLU A 180 76.54 -2.38 -29.46
C GLU A 180 77.76 -1.46 -29.46
N ARG A 181 77.66 -0.30 -28.83
CA ARG A 181 78.80 0.62 -28.67
C ARG A 181 79.92 -0.02 -27.83
N GLU A 182 79.58 -0.74 -26.76
CA GLU A 182 80.56 -1.46 -25.93
C GLU A 182 81.22 -2.60 -26.72
N ALA A 183 80.44 -3.42 -27.43
CA ALA A 183 80.95 -4.52 -28.24
C ALA A 183 81.83 -4.04 -29.41
N THR A 184 81.46 -2.94 -30.08
CA THR A 184 82.29 -2.34 -31.14
C THR A 184 83.58 -1.74 -30.56
N GLN A 185 83.53 -1.17 -29.36
CA GLN A 185 84.71 -0.69 -28.65
C GLN A 185 85.66 -1.85 -28.27
N GLU A 186 85.14 -2.96 -27.76
CA GLU A 186 85.91 -4.19 -27.49
C GLU A 186 86.60 -4.71 -28.77
N LEU A 187 85.87 -4.78 -29.89
CA LEU A 187 86.45 -5.18 -31.17
C LEU A 187 87.58 -4.25 -31.63
N ILE A 188 87.40 -2.93 -31.46
CA ILE A 188 88.46 -1.96 -31.76
C ILE A 188 89.69 -2.21 -30.89
N GLU A 189 89.51 -2.51 -29.60
CA GLU A 189 90.61 -2.82 -28.69
C GLU A 189 91.33 -4.11 -29.06
N ASP A 190 90.61 -5.15 -29.46
CA ASP A 190 91.21 -6.40 -29.91
C ASP A 190 91.98 -6.24 -31.23
N LEU A 191 91.43 -5.50 -32.20
CA LEU A 191 92.16 -5.15 -33.43
C LEU A 191 93.40 -4.30 -33.15
N ARG A 192 93.36 -3.39 -32.16
CA ARG A 192 94.54 -2.62 -31.73
C ARG A 192 95.62 -3.53 -31.15
N LYS A 193 95.25 -4.47 -30.27
CA LYS A 193 96.20 -5.46 -29.73
C LYS A 193 96.80 -6.32 -30.84
N GLU A 194 96.00 -6.78 -31.79
CA GLU A 194 96.49 -7.58 -32.91
C GLU A 194 97.45 -6.79 -33.82
N LEU A 195 97.13 -5.51 -34.09
CA LEU A 195 98.05 -4.61 -34.80
C LEU A 195 99.37 -4.41 -34.07
N GLU A 196 99.35 -4.22 -32.74
CA GLU A 196 100.56 -4.14 -31.92
C GLU A 196 101.36 -5.45 -31.97
N HIS A 197 100.70 -6.60 -31.87
CA HIS A 197 101.33 -7.92 -31.97
C HIS A 197 102.00 -8.12 -33.34
N LEU A 198 101.33 -7.75 -34.42
CA LEU A 198 101.87 -7.85 -35.79
C LEU A 198 103.06 -6.91 -36.00
N GLN A 199 103.04 -5.71 -35.43
CA GLN A 199 104.19 -4.79 -35.45
C GLN A 199 105.40 -5.37 -34.72
N MET A 200 105.20 -5.98 -33.55
CA MET A 200 106.26 -6.67 -32.80
C MET A 200 106.82 -7.87 -33.56
N TYR A 201 105.94 -8.71 -34.13
CA TYR A 201 106.36 -9.85 -34.94
C TYR A 201 107.20 -9.43 -36.16
N LYS A 202 106.82 -8.33 -36.82
CA LYS A 202 107.59 -7.78 -37.94
C LYS A 202 108.99 -7.36 -37.51
N LEU A 203 109.13 -6.67 -36.38
CA LEU A 203 110.42 -6.29 -35.80
C LEU A 203 111.28 -7.51 -35.44
N ASP A 204 110.68 -8.59 -34.94
CA ASP A 204 111.40 -9.83 -34.63
C ASP A 204 111.87 -10.58 -35.89
N CYS A 205 111.10 -10.56 -36.97
CA CYS A 205 111.50 -11.12 -38.28
C CYS A 205 112.61 -10.31 -38.97
N GLU A 206 112.68 -8.99 -38.74
CA GLU A 206 113.68 -8.09 -39.33
C GLU A 206 115.01 -8.07 -38.53
N ARG A 207 115.13 -8.79 -37.41
CA ARG A 207 116.41 -8.95 -36.70
C ARG A 207 117.40 -9.77 -37.55
N PRO A 208 118.56 -9.20 -37.95
CA PRO A 208 119.55 -9.92 -38.73
C PRO A 208 120.33 -10.86 -37.81
N GLY A 209 119.96 -12.14 -37.82
CA GLY A 209 120.78 -13.21 -37.23
C GLY A 209 120.03 -14.27 -36.44
N ARG A 210 119.17 -15.05 -37.09
CA ARG A 210 118.96 -16.46 -36.73
C ARG A 210 118.28 -17.23 -37.85
N GLY A 211 119.10 -18.00 -38.57
CA GLY A 211 118.81 -19.34 -39.08
C GLY A 211 117.51 -19.58 -39.82
N ARG A 212 117.61 -19.63 -41.16
CA ARG A 212 116.81 -20.53 -42.00
C ARG A 212 116.76 -21.92 -41.35
N SER A 213 115.56 -22.39 -41.02
CA SER A 213 115.26 -23.80 -40.77
C SER A 213 114.03 -24.18 -41.57
N SER A 214 114.31 -24.60 -42.80
CA SER A 214 113.72 -25.72 -43.52
C SER A 214 112.44 -26.34 -42.93
N SER A 215 111.28 -25.98 -43.50
CA SER A 215 110.14 -26.91 -43.67
C SER A 215 109.13 -26.44 -44.75
N SER A 216 109.58 -25.66 -45.75
CA SER A 216 108.71 -25.06 -46.79
C SER A 216 108.23 -26.05 -47.88
N GLY A 217 108.03 -27.32 -47.54
CA GLY A 217 107.38 -28.31 -48.41
C GLY A 217 106.13 -28.94 -47.79
N LEU A 218 106.00 -28.92 -46.47
CA LEU A 218 104.83 -29.46 -45.74
C LEU A 218 103.74 -28.40 -45.50
N GLY A 219 104.12 -27.13 -45.44
CA GLY A 219 103.19 -26.01 -45.25
C GLY A 219 102.31 -25.74 -46.48
N GLU A 220 102.83 -25.89 -47.70
CA GLU A 220 102.05 -25.68 -48.93
C GLU A 220 100.97 -26.76 -49.11
N PHE A 221 101.25 -28.01 -48.71
CA PHE A 221 100.27 -29.09 -48.75
C PHE A 221 99.19 -28.89 -47.67
N SER A 222 99.57 -28.44 -46.47
CA SER A 222 98.61 -28.08 -45.42
C SER A 222 97.79 -26.83 -45.76
N ALA A 223 98.36 -25.86 -46.47
CA ALA A 223 97.67 -24.65 -46.92
C ALA A 223 96.66 -24.97 -48.02
N ARG A 224 97.04 -25.76 -49.03
CA ARG A 224 96.09 -26.26 -50.04
C ARG A 224 95.01 -27.15 -49.45
N ALA A 225 95.32 -27.98 -48.45
CA ALA A 225 94.31 -28.79 -47.76
C ALA A 225 93.29 -27.93 -47.02
N ARG A 226 93.73 -26.87 -46.31
CA ARG A 226 92.83 -25.90 -45.67
C ARG A 226 92.03 -25.07 -46.68
N GLU A 227 92.64 -24.69 -47.79
CA GLU A 227 91.96 -23.96 -48.86
C GLU A 227 90.82 -24.80 -49.43
N VAL A 228 91.08 -26.09 -49.71
CA VAL A 228 90.05 -27.03 -50.15
C VAL A 228 88.99 -27.23 -49.07
N GLU A 229 89.34 -27.34 -47.78
CA GLU A 229 88.35 -27.42 -46.69
C GLU A 229 87.47 -26.17 -46.60
N LEU A 230 88.05 -24.98 -46.73
CA LEU A 230 87.31 -23.71 -46.74
C LEU A 230 86.42 -23.58 -47.98
N GLU A 231 86.87 -24.04 -49.15
CA GLU A 231 86.02 -24.10 -50.35
C GLU A 231 84.84 -25.07 -50.17
N HIS A 232 85.05 -26.21 -49.51
CA HIS A 232 83.98 -27.14 -49.17
C HIS A 232 83.01 -26.53 -48.15
N GLU A 233 83.51 -25.81 -47.15
CA GLU A 233 82.67 -25.14 -46.15
C GLU A 233 81.87 -23.98 -46.77
N ILE A 234 82.47 -23.20 -47.67
CA ILE A 234 81.76 -22.17 -48.43
C ILE A 234 80.66 -22.79 -49.31
N LYS A 235 80.93 -23.92 -49.98
CA LYS A 235 79.91 -24.65 -50.74
C LYS A 235 78.80 -25.16 -49.83
N ARG A 236 79.13 -25.71 -48.66
CA ARG A 236 78.16 -26.18 -47.66
C ARG A 236 77.31 -25.03 -47.14
N LEU A 237 77.91 -23.90 -46.79
CA LEU A 237 77.19 -22.70 -46.32
C LEU A 237 76.27 -22.13 -47.41
N LYS A 238 76.70 -22.12 -48.67
CA LYS A 238 75.84 -21.73 -49.79
C LYS A 238 74.63 -22.65 -49.93
N GLN A 239 74.84 -23.97 -49.86
CA GLN A 239 73.75 -24.95 -49.89
C GLN A 239 72.81 -24.81 -48.69
N LEU A 240 73.35 -24.56 -47.48
CA LEU A 240 72.55 -24.34 -46.28
C LEU A 240 71.72 -23.07 -46.38
N MET A 241 72.27 -21.99 -46.96
CA MET A 241 71.58 -20.73 -47.17
C MET A 241 70.46 -20.87 -48.22
N GLU A 242 70.69 -21.67 -49.26
CA GLU A 242 69.70 -21.98 -50.29
C GLU A 242 68.56 -22.83 -49.72
N ALA A 243 68.88 -23.86 -48.94
CA ALA A 243 67.90 -24.66 -48.21
C ALA A 243 67.10 -23.83 -47.18
N LEU A 244 67.75 -22.87 -46.51
CA LEU A 244 67.07 -21.96 -45.58
C LEU A 244 66.06 -21.07 -46.32
N LYS A 245 66.42 -20.54 -47.50
CA LYS A 245 65.51 -19.76 -48.34
C LYS A 245 64.32 -20.59 -48.83
N GLU A 246 64.55 -21.83 -49.28
CA GLU A 246 63.46 -22.73 -49.65
C GLU A 246 62.53 -23.00 -48.47
N GLN A 247 63.10 -23.22 -47.27
CA GLN A 247 62.32 -23.42 -46.05
C GLN A 247 61.50 -22.17 -45.68
N GLU A 248 62.04 -20.98 -45.84
CA GLU A 248 61.32 -19.71 -45.66
C GLU A 248 60.17 -19.56 -46.66
N GLU A 249 60.37 -19.94 -47.91
CA GLU A 249 59.34 -19.91 -48.94
C GLU A 249 58.21 -20.91 -48.66
N ILE A 250 58.56 -22.14 -48.24
CA ILE A 250 57.59 -23.15 -47.82
C ILE A 250 56.79 -22.66 -46.61
N ASN A 251 57.45 -22.09 -45.60
CA ASN A 251 56.80 -21.51 -44.44
C ASN A 251 55.86 -20.36 -44.81
N PHE A 252 56.26 -19.51 -45.75
CA PHE A 252 55.41 -18.44 -46.27
C PHE A 252 54.16 -19.00 -46.94
N ARG A 253 54.30 -20.01 -47.81
CA ARG A 253 53.16 -20.67 -48.47
C ARG A 253 52.25 -21.39 -47.47
N LEU A 254 52.82 -22.04 -46.45
CA LEU A 254 52.06 -22.68 -45.37
C LEU A 254 51.26 -21.65 -44.58
N ARG A 255 51.84 -20.49 -44.24
CA ARG A 255 51.10 -19.38 -43.59
C ARG A 255 49.93 -18.92 -44.45
N GLN A 256 50.15 -18.67 -45.73
CA GLN A 256 49.07 -18.28 -46.65
C GLN A 256 47.97 -19.35 -46.78
N TYR A 257 48.34 -20.63 -46.75
CA TYR A 257 47.37 -21.73 -46.77
C TYR A 257 46.58 -21.81 -45.46
N MET A 258 47.25 -21.68 -44.31
CA MET A 258 46.60 -21.63 -43.00
C MET A 258 45.65 -20.43 -42.91
N ASP A 259 46.04 -19.25 -43.39
CA ASP A 259 45.18 -18.06 -43.41
C ASP A 259 43.91 -18.31 -44.23
N LYS A 260 44.03 -18.96 -45.40
CA LYS A 260 42.86 -19.35 -46.22
C LYS A 260 41.94 -20.33 -45.50
N ILE A 261 42.50 -21.31 -44.79
CA ILE A 261 41.70 -22.26 -43.99
C ILE A 261 41.02 -21.54 -42.82
N ILE A 262 41.74 -20.70 -42.09
CA ILE A 262 41.20 -19.95 -40.95
C ILE A 262 40.05 -19.06 -41.40
N LEU A 263 40.21 -18.33 -42.51
CA LEU A 263 39.13 -17.54 -43.11
C LEU A 263 37.92 -18.39 -43.46
N ALA A 264 38.12 -19.55 -44.10
CA ALA A 264 37.03 -20.46 -44.44
C ALA A 264 36.29 -21.00 -43.20
N ILE A 265 37.03 -21.33 -42.12
CA ILE A 265 36.45 -21.78 -40.85
C ILE A 265 35.67 -20.65 -40.17
N LEU A 266 36.21 -19.42 -40.15
CA LEU A 266 35.52 -18.25 -39.61
C LEU A 266 34.18 -17.99 -40.31
N ASP A 267 34.11 -18.20 -41.63
CA ASP A 267 32.88 -18.01 -42.41
C ASP A 267 31.82 -19.10 -42.18
N HIS A 268 32.21 -20.33 -41.83
CA HIS A 268 31.30 -21.49 -41.79
C HIS A 268 30.98 -21.99 -40.38
N ASN A 269 31.96 -22.03 -39.48
CA ASN A 269 31.79 -22.44 -38.08
C ASN A 269 32.95 -21.94 -37.19
N PRO A 270 32.87 -20.71 -36.66
CA PRO A 270 33.98 -20.09 -35.92
C PRO A 270 34.28 -20.75 -34.56
N SER A 271 33.32 -21.48 -33.98
CA SER A 271 33.48 -22.13 -32.66
C SER A 271 34.60 -23.18 -32.61
N ILE A 272 35.03 -23.71 -33.77
CA ILE A 272 36.12 -24.68 -33.88
C ILE A 272 37.49 -24.05 -33.54
N LEU A 273 37.62 -22.73 -33.65
CA LEU A 273 38.85 -22.00 -33.32
C LEU A 273 38.93 -21.59 -31.85
N GLU A 274 37.93 -21.91 -31.03
CA GLU A 274 37.95 -21.63 -29.59
C GLU A 274 38.94 -22.56 -28.87
N ILE A 275 40.05 -21.98 -28.40
CA ILE A 275 40.98 -22.68 -27.51
C ILE A 275 40.35 -22.70 -26.12
N LYS A 276 39.82 -23.87 -25.73
CA LYS A 276 39.33 -24.08 -24.35
C LYS A 276 40.53 -24.21 -23.42
N HIS A 277 40.60 -23.34 -22.42
CA HIS A 277 41.54 -23.43 -21.31
C HIS A 277 41.10 -24.45 -20.27
#